data_AF-A0A6B8MB55-F1
#
_entry.id   AF-A0A6B8MB55-F1
#
_cell.length_a   1.000
_cell.length_b   1.000
_cell.length_c   1.000
_cell.angle_alpha   90.00
_cell.angle_beta   90.00
_cell.angle_gamma   90.00
#
_symmetry.space_group_name_H-M   'P 1'
#
loop_
_entity.id
_entity.type
_entity.pdbx_description
1 polymer ?
#
loop_
_entity_poly.entity_id
_entity_poly.type
_entity_poly.pdbx_seq_one_letter_code
_entity_poly.pdbx_strand_id
1 'polypeptide(L)'
;MTSNFEQAELLTALWKLGADTARLPTSHGILDRALKECLNELPPDLAKNLSFGVTGVGLRCYELPAILLAAQEALITSEPNPTYFSSLVTLDDDTARQIVVGFGLSTQKATEIGKRLKQTVDQIRAQTATISDQLSAA
;
A
#
# COMPACT_ATOMS: atom_id res chain seq x y z
N MET A 1 18.26 -7.97 -7.15
CA MET A 1 17.08 -7.12 -7.41
C MET A 1 15.90 -7.83 -6.79
N THR A 2 15.08 -7.14 -6.01
CA THR A 2 13.88 -7.71 -5.39
C THR A 2 12.78 -7.78 -6.45
N SER A 3 12.19 -8.95 -6.65
CA SER A 3 11.14 -9.15 -7.65
C SER A 3 9.85 -8.40 -7.29
N ASN A 4 8.97 -8.17 -8.27
CA ASN A 4 7.66 -7.55 -8.00
C ASN A 4 6.81 -8.40 -7.03
N PHE A 5 6.98 -9.73 -7.05
CA PHE A 5 6.33 -10.65 -6.12
C PHE A 5 6.81 -10.46 -4.68
N GLU A 6 8.12 -10.38 -4.48
CA GLU A 6 8.70 -10.11 -3.15
C GLU A 6 8.27 -8.73 -2.61
N GLN A 7 8.21 -7.71 -3.48
CA GLN A 7 7.70 -6.39 -3.10
C GLN A 7 6.20 -6.42 -2.77
N ALA A 8 5.42 -7.21 -3.52
CA ALA A 8 4.00 -7.41 -3.28
C ALA A 8 3.73 -8.10 -1.95
N GLU A 9 4.44 -9.18 -1.66
CA GLU A 9 4.39 -9.90 -0.38
C GLU A 9 4.72 -8.97 0.78
N LEU A 10 5.83 -8.23 0.68
CA LEU A 10 6.24 -7.34 1.75
C LEU A 10 5.22 -6.20 1.96
N LEU A 11 4.77 -5.53 0.90
CA LEU A 11 3.79 -4.44 0.99
C LEU A 11 2.46 -4.93 1.59
N THR A 12 1.95 -6.08 1.11
CA THR A 12 0.68 -6.64 1.60
C THR A 12 0.79 -7.17 3.02
N ALA A 13 1.92 -7.76 3.41
CA ALA A 13 2.16 -8.20 4.78
C ALA A 13 2.25 -7.02 5.75
N LEU A 14 2.96 -5.94 5.40
CA LEU A 14 2.98 -4.70 6.18
C LEU A 14 1.56 -4.13 6.34
N TRP A 15 0.81 -4.06 5.24
CA TRP A 15 -0.57 -3.59 5.28
C TRP A 15 -1.43 -4.47 6.19
N LYS A 16 -1.39 -5.80 6.02
CA LYS A 16 -2.16 -6.76 6.81
C LYS A 16 -1.92 -6.59 8.31
N LEU A 17 -0.65 -6.51 8.72
CA LEU A 17 -0.25 -6.42 10.13
C LEU A 17 -0.60 -5.08 10.79
N GLY A 18 -0.70 -4.00 10.02
CA GLY A 18 -0.94 -2.66 10.57
C GLY A 18 -2.31 -2.06 10.29
N ALA A 19 -3.01 -2.56 9.27
CA ALA A 19 -4.31 -2.09 8.82
C ALA A 19 -5.44 -3.10 9.13
N ASP A 20 -5.10 -4.28 9.65
CA ASP A 20 -6.03 -5.32 10.09
C ASP A 20 -7.00 -5.78 8.99
N THR A 21 -8.27 -5.34 9.06
CA THR A 21 -9.34 -5.67 8.09
C THR A 21 -9.53 -4.60 7.00
N ALA A 22 -8.75 -3.52 7.03
CA ALA A 22 -8.89 -2.44 6.07
C ALA A 22 -8.46 -2.87 4.66
N ARG A 23 -9.24 -2.42 3.66
CA ARG A 23 -8.93 -2.67 2.24
C ARG A 23 -7.79 -1.76 1.77
N LEU A 24 -6.83 -2.34 1.05
CA LEU A 24 -5.72 -1.62 0.44
C LEU A 24 -6.26 -0.71 -0.68
N PRO A 25 -6.03 0.61 -0.64
CA PRO A 25 -6.43 1.50 -1.73
C PRO A 25 -5.65 1.20 -3.01
N THR A 26 -6.35 1.00 -4.12
CA THR A 26 -5.75 0.69 -5.43
C THR A 26 -6.00 1.78 -6.47
N SER A 27 -6.58 2.92 -6.05
CA SER A 27 -7.08 3.96 -6.96
C SER A 27 -6.69 5.37 -6.51
N HIS A 28 -6.87 6.34 -7.43
CA HIS A 28 -6.76 7.78 -7.19
C HIS A 28 -5.42 8.28 -6.65
N GLY A 29 -4.34 7.52 -6.81
CA GLY A 29 -3.02 7.94 -6.34
C GLY A 29 -2.88 7.95 -4.80
N ILE A 30 -3.86 7.41 -4.06
CA ILE A 30 -3.89 7.47 -2.59
C ILE A 30 -2.70 6.67 -2.03
N LEU A 31 -2.52 5.44 -2.53
CA LEU A 31 -1.42 4.59 -2.09
C LEU A 31 -0.07 5.13 -2.56
N ASP A 32 -0.01 5.70 -3.77
CA ASP A 32 1.19 6.36 -4.30
C ASP A 32 1.67 7.48 -3.37
N ARG A 33 0.75 8.36 -2.94
CA ARG A 33 1.05 9.44 -2.00
C ARG A 33 1.44 8.91 -0.62
N ALA A 34 0.69 7.94 -0.10
CA ALA A 34 0.98 7.36 1.21
C ALA A 34 2.37 6.70 1.25
N LEU A 35 2.74 5.95 0.21
CA LEU A 35 4.08 5.36 0.08
C LEU A 35 5.17 6.43 -0.03
N LYS A 36 4.91 7.54 -0.73
CA LYS A 36 5.86 8.64 -0.83
C LYS A 36 6.10 9.32 0.51
N GLU A 37 5.04 9.57 1.28
CA GLU A 37 5.13 10.20 2.59
C GLU A 37 5.78 9.29 3.64
N CYS A 38 5.51 7.98 3.57
CA CYS A 38 6.10 6.99 4.47
C CYS A 38 7.48 6.48 4.02
N LEU A 39 8.06 7.00 2.93
CA LEU A 39 9.23 6.39 2.27
C LEU A 39 10.42 6.13 3.20
N ASN A 40 10.69 7.04 4.14
CA ASN A 40 11.78 6.91 5.10
C ASN A 40 11.51 5.91 6.24
N GLU A 41 10.26 5.49 6.40
CA GLU A 41 9.82 4.54 7.42
C GLU A 41 9.67 3.12 6.85
N LEU A 42 9.56 3.00 5.52
CA LEU A 42 9.44 1.71 4.82
C LEU A 42 10.73 0.88 4.97
N PRO A 43 10.62 -0.47 4.93
CA PRO A 43 11.80 -1.31 4.92
C PRO A 43 12.69 -1.00 3.71
N PRO A 44 14.03 -1.06 3.84
CA PRO A 44 14.95 -0.75 2.74
C PRO A 44 14.68 -1.56 1.48
N ASP A 45 14.28 -2.83 1.63
CA ASP A 45 13.96 -3.72 0.50
C ASP A 45 12.72 -3.32 -0.29
N LEU A 46 11.82 -2.55 0.30
CA LEU A 46 10.73 -1.91 -0.41
C LEU A 46 11.16 -0.51 -0.88
N ALA A 47 11.63 0.34 0.03
CA ALA A 47 11.89 1.76 -0.21
C ALA A 47 12.86 2.02 -1.38
N LYS A 48 13.94 1.23 -1.50
CA LYS A 48 14.97 1.40 -2.53
C LYS A 48 14.47 1.12 -3.95
N ASN A 49 13.37 0.38 -4.06
CA ASN A 49 12.79 -0.05 -5.33
C ASN A 49 11.59 0.80 -5.76
N LEU A 50 11.20 1.81 -4.97
CA LEU A 50 10.10 2.70 -5.30
C LEU A 50 10.62 4.02 -5.86
N SER A 51 10.10 4.42 -7.01
CA SER A 51 10.37 5.70 -7.64
C SER A 51 9.07 6.44 -7.93
N PHE A 52 9.13 7.77 -7.84
CA PHE A 52 7.94 8.61 -7.85
C PHE A 52 8.11 9.80 -8.79
N GLY A 53 7.04 10.15 -9.50
CA GLY A 53 7.00 11.34 -10.35
C GLY A 53 5.62 11.95 -10.46
N VAL A 54 5.58 13.23 -10.81
CA VAL A 54 4.33 13.97 -11.07
C VAL A 54 3.95 13.80 -12.53
N THR A 55 2.73 13.32 -12.76
CA THR A 55 2.15 13.13 -14.10
C THR A 55 0.96 14.08 -14.30
N GLY A 56 0.38 14.10 -15.50
CA GLY A 56 -0.84 14.88 -15.78
C GLY A 56 -2.05 14.52 -14.90
N VAL A 57 -2.03 13.36 -14.24
CA VAL A 57 -3.08 12.89 -13.31
C VAL A 57 -2.65 12.92 -11.85
N GLY A 58 -1.50 13.52 -11.54
CA GLY A 58 -0.95 13.66 -10.19
C GLY A 58 0.28 12.80 -9.91
N LEU A 59 0.66 12.72 -8.63
CA LEU A 59 1.80 11.93 -8.15
C LEU A 59 1.55 10.43 -8.39
N ARG A 60 2.52 9.73 -8.98
CA ARG A 60 2.50 8.29 -9.23
C ARG A 60 3.77 7.63 -8.71
N CYS A 61 3.62 6.43 -8.15
CA CYS A 61 4.68 5.46 -7.97
C CYS A 61 4.76 4.58 -9.23
N TYR A 62 5.92 4.51 -9.87
CA TYR A 62 6.05 3.84 -11.17
C TYR A 62 5.98 2.31 -11.06
N GLU A 63 6.43 1.76 -9.94
CA GLU A 63 6.48 0.32 -9.69
C GLU A 63 5.19 -0.21 -9.08
N LEU A 64 4.41 0.64 -8.41
CA LEU A 64 3.19 0.23 -7.71
C LEU A 64 2.19 -0.54 -8.58
N PRO A 65 1.92 -0.17 -9.86
CA PRO A 65 1.04 -0.97 -10.71
C PRO A 65 1.52 -2.42 -10.88
N ALA A 66 2.83 -2.64 -11.05
CA ALA A 66 3.40 -3.96 -11.22
C ALA A 66 3.42 -4.76 -9.91
N ILE A 67 3.67 -4.08 -8.78
CA ILE A 67 3.57 -4.67 -7.44
C ILE A 67 2.13 -5.13 -7.14
N LEU A 68 1.14 -4.30 -7.45
CA LEU A 68 -0.27 -4.65 -7.25
C LEU A 68 -0.72 -5.78 -8.17
N LEU A 69 -0.23 -5.80 -9.42
CA LEU A 69 -0.49 -6.91 -10.33
C LEU A 69 0.11 -8.22 -9.80
N ALA A 70 1.36 -8.20 -9.34
CA ALA A 70 2.00 -9.37 -8.74
C ALA A 70 1.26 -9.85 -7.47
N ALA A 71 0.75 -8.92 -6.65
CA ALA A 71 -0.08 -9.26 -5.48
C ALA A 71 -1.40 -9.96 -5.87
N GLN A 72 -1.97 -9.61 -7.02
CA GLN A 72 -3.16 -10.25 -7.54
C GLN A 72 -2.84 -11.63 -8.14
N GLU A 73 -1.78 -11.73 -8.94
CA GLU A 73 -1.32 -12.99 -9.54
C GLU A 73 -0.91 -14.02 -8.48
N ALA A 74 -0.34 -13.58 -7.37
CA ALA A 74 -0.01 -14.42 -6.21
C ALA A 74 -1.22 -14.75 -5.32
N LEU A 75 -2.43 -14.27 -5.65
CA LEU A 75 -3.67 -14.48 -4.89
C LEU A 75 -3.62 -13.98 -3.43
N ILE A 76 -2.69 -13.06 -3.11
CA ILE A 76 -2.55 -12.43 -1.78
C ILE A 76 -3.39 -11.15 -1.64
N THR A 77 -4.05 -10.74 -2.72
CA THR A 77 -5.13 -9.76 -2.72
C THR A 77 -6.33 -10.27 -3.51
N SER A 78 -7.53 -9.85 -3.13
CA SER A 78 -8.76 -10.17 -3.86
C SER A 78 -8.70 -9.63 -5.29
N GLU A 79 -9.35 -10.32 -6.21
CA GLU A 79 -9.63 -9.78 -7.54
C GLU A 79 -10.24 -8.36 -7.43
N PRO A 80 -9.92 -7.46 -8.37
CA PRO A 80 -10.48 -6.12 -8.38
C PRO A 80 -12.00 -6.22 -8.47
N ASN A 81 -12.66 -5.78 -7.39
CA ASN A 81 -14.08 -5.51 -7.35
C ASN A 81 -14.46 -4.61 -8.56
N PRO A 82 -15.66 -4.74 -9.16
CA PRO A 82 -16.11 -3.92 -10.29
C PRO A 82 -15.98 -2.39 -10.11
N THR A 83 -15.85 -1.89 -8.87
CA THR A 83 -15.57 -0.48 -8.58
C THR A 83 -14.08 -0.10 -8.51
N TYR A 84 -13.14 -1.05 -8.59
CA TYR A 84 -11.67 -0.88 -8.67
C TYR A 84 -11.00 0.00 -7.58
N PHE A 85 -11.72 0.41 -6.54
CA PHE A 85 -11.20 1.42 -5.61
C PHE A 85 -10.27 0.86 -4.53
N SER A 86 -10.39 -0.42 -4.20
CA SER A 86 -9.60 -1.08 -3.16
C SER A 86 -9.63 -2.60 -3.28
N SER A 87 -8.58 -3.27 -2.82
CA SER A 87 -8.48 -4.73 -2.73
C SER A 87 -8.45 -5.20 -1.27
N LEU A 88 -9.04 -6.37 -1.00
CA LEU A 88 -8.89 -7.06 0.29
C LEU A 88 -7.54 -7.78 0.28
N VAL A 89 -6.77 -7.70 1.36
CA VAL A 89 -5.59 -8.55 1.55
C VAL A 89 -6.04 -9.89 2.12
N THR A 90 -5.69 -10.99 1.45
CA THR A 90 -6.14 -12.35 1.79
C THR A 90 -5.15 -13.11 2.68
N LEU A 91 -3.96 -12.58 2.90
CA LEU A 91 -2.98 -13.12 3.85
C LEU A 91 -3.58 -13.24 5.25
N ASP A 92 -3.38 -14.40 5.87
CA ASP A 92 -3.58 -14.55 7.31
C ASP A 92 -2.43 -13.91 8.10
N ASP A 93 -2.66 -13.68 9.39
CA ASP A 93 -1.71 -13.00 10.27
C ASP A 93 -0.40 -13.77 10.44
N ASP A 94 -0.43 -15.10 10.44
CA ASP A 94 0.75 -15.93 10.66
C ASP A 94 1.65 -15.89 9.41
N THR A 95 1.06 -16.01 8.22
CA THR A 95 1.77 -15.85 6.95
C THR A 95 2.36 -14.45 6.82
N ALA A 96 1.60 -13.40 7.15
CA ALA A 96 2.10 -12.02 7.11
C ALA A 96 3.30 -11.83 8.08
N ARG A 97 3.26 -12.45 9.27
CA ARG A 97 4.40 -12.45 10.22
C ARG A 97 5.62 -13.15 9.65
N GLN A 98 5.44 -14.32 9.03
CA GLN A 98 6.54 -15.08 8.43
C GLN A 98 7.22 -14.30 7.31
N ILE A 99 6.44 -13.66 6.43
CA ILE A 99 6.95 -12.83 5.35
C ILE A 99 7.84 -11.72 5.92
N VAL A 100 7.34 -10.89 6.84
CA VAL A 100 8.13 -9.75 7.34
C VAL A 100 9.39 -10.18 8.09
N VAL A 101 9.36 -11.32 8.79
CA VAL A 101 10.55 -11.92 9.40
C VAL A 101 11.56 -12.38 8.34
N GLY A 102 11.09 -12.95 7.22
CA GLY A 102 11.92 -13.28 6.07
C GLY A 102 12.65 -12.07 5.46
N PHE A 103 12.04 -10.89 5.56
CA PHE A 103 12.66 -9.60 5.19
C PHE A 103 13.47 -8.94 6.34
N GLY A 104 13.74 -9.67 7.43
CA GLY A 104 14.58 -9.19 8.52
C GLY A 104 13.89 -8.17 9.45
N LEU A 105 12.56 -8.04 9.40
CA LEU A 105 11.80 -7.17 10.30
C LEU A 105 11.28 -7.96 11.50
N SER A 106 11.23 -7.31 12.67
CA SER A 106 10.40 -7.81 13.75
C SER A 106 8.91 -7.58 13.42
N THR A 107 8.04 -8.47 13.89
CA THR A 107 6.58 -8.30 13.73
C THR A 107 6.11 -6.96 14.30
N GLN A 108 6.63 -6.54 15.45
CA GLN A 108 6.29 -5.26 16.05
C GLN A 108 6.63 -4.10 15.11
N LYS A 109 7.85 -4.08 14.55
CA LYS A 109 8.27 -3.01 13.64
C LYS A 109 7.42 -2.99 12.37
N ALA A 110 7.13 -4.16 11.81
CA ALA A 110 6.25 -4.30 10.66
C ALA A 110 4.83 -3.77 10.94
N THR A 111 4.25 -4.09 12.10
CA THR A 111 2.95 -3.57 12.53
C THR A 111 2.98 -2.05 12.68
N GLU A 112 4.04 -1.47 13.25
CA GLU A 112 4.19 -0.01 13.37
C GLU A 112 4.20 0.68 12.00
N ILE A 113 5.00 0.16 11.06
CA ILE A 113 5.08 0.66 9.68
C ILE A 113 3.71 0.56 9.00
N GLY A 114 3.05 -0.59 9.10
CA GLY A 114 1.73 -0.79 8.51
C GLY A 114 0.68 0.16 9.08
N LYS A 115 0.68 0.38 10.40
CA LYS A 115 -0.22 1.34 11.07
C LYS A 115 0.01 2.75 10.58
N ARG A 116 1.28 3.14 10.43
CA ARG A 116 1.64 4.45 9.90
C ARG A 116 1.14 4.62 8.47
N LEU A 117 1.40 3.65 7.61
CA LEU A 117 0.95 3.67 6.21
C LEU A 117 -0.57 3.80 6.13
N LYS A 118 -1.31 3.03 6.95
CA LYS A 118 -2.77 3.09 7.03
C LYS A 118 -3.26 4.47 7.49
N GLN A 119 -2.64 5.04 8.53
CA GLN A 119 -2.98 6.38 9.02
C GLN A 119 -2.79 7.43 7.92
N THR A 120 -1.69 7.38 7.17
CA THR A 120 -1.43 8.29 6.06
C THR A 120 -2.45 8.13 4.93
N VAL A 121 -2.83 6.88 4.58
CA VAL A 121 -3.93 6.61 3.64
C VAL A 121 -5.23 7.26 4.10
N ASP A 122 -5.60 7.10 5.36
CA ASP A 122 -6.83 7.68 5.92
C ASP A 122 -6.81 9.21 5.88
N GLN A 123 -5.67 9.83 6.17
CA GLN A 123 -5.49 11.28 6.09
C GLN A 123 -5.67 11.81 4.66
N ILE A 124 -5.04 11.15 3.67
CA ILE A 124 -5.15 11.52 2.25
C ILE A 124 -6.60 11.36 1.76
N ARG A 125 -7.29 10.29 2.19
CA ARG A 125 -8.70 10.07 1.87
C ARG A 125 -9.59 11.18 2.43
N ALA A 126 -9.39 11.55 3.69
CA ALA A 126 -10.14 12.63 4.32
C ALA A 126 -9.93 13.96 3.59
N GLN A 127 -8.69 14.30 3.24
CA GLN A 127 -8.36 15.50 2.47
C GLN A 127 -9.04 15.51 1.08
N THR A 128 -9.02 14.36 0.40
CA THR A 128 -9.62 14.23 -0.95
C THR A 128 -11.15 14.39 -0.91
N ALA A 129 -11.81 13.85 0.12
CA ALA A 129 -13.25 14.03 0.32
C ALA A 129 -13.62 15.49 0.58
N THR A 130 -12.87 16.19 1.45
CA THR A 130 -13.12 17.61 1.75
C THR A 130 -13.00 18.51 0.51
N ILE A 131 -12.04 18.24 -0.38
CA ILE A 131 -11.88 19.02 -1.62
C ILE A 131 -13.06 18.77 -2.58
N SER A 132 -13.54 17.53 -2.68
CA SER A 132 -14.69 17.18 -3.53
C SER A 132 -15.98 17.87 -3.07
N ASP A 133 -16.19 17.96 -1.76
CA ASP A 133 -17.38 18.62 -1.19
C ASP A 133 -17.35 20.14 -1.41
N GLN A 134 -16.18 20.77 -1.31
CA GLN A 134 -16.02 22.20 -1.54
C GLN A 134 -16.22 22.60 -3.01
N LEU A 135 -15.83 21.74 -3.96
CA LEU A 135 -16.02 21.98 -5.40
C LEU A 135 -17.47 21.69 -5.88
N SER A 136 -18.22 20.88 -5.13
CA SER A 136 -19.63 20.57 -5.44
C SER A 136 -20.61 21.60 -4.86
N ALA A 137 -20.15 22.45 -3.94
CA ALA A 137 -20.93 23.49 -3.28
C ALA A 137 -20.71 24.90 -3.85
N ALA A 138 -19.83 25.04 -4.85
CA ALA A 138 -19.51 26.28 -5.55
C ALA A 138 -20.13 26.30 -6.96
#